data_AF-A0A1V5W563-F1
#
_entry.id   AF-A0A1V5W563-F1
#
_cell.length_a   1.000
_cell.length_b   1.000
_cell.length_c   1.000
_cell.angle_alpha   90.00
_cell.angle_beta   90.00
_cell.angle_gamma   90.00
#
_symmetry.space_group_name_H-M   'P 1'
#
loop_
_entity.id
_entity.type
_entity.pdbx_description
1 polymer ?
#
loop_
_entity_poly.entity_id
_entity_poly.type
_entity_poly.pdbx_seq_one_letter_code
_entity_poly.pdbx_strand_id
1 'polypeptide(L)'
;MQLHSQGMSIRKIAKQLGVSKSAVHRTVSEIGTEVRDTPVPLSQQACPTGVPIEKQTVLPVNNNNFNYKNSKNMENYDYQSMKEIEIRRLELEHEIQMKKLEMQEEELSLRSRELNLKSKQANSESVKQEQEFRVLNWELTEIFAEELELVDSKGNIEISLEDGEEKIEVLKELRKKIQKFCAVYKVSIETFRLFKYLQKIIMLVSKELDSVYEDDRYDEDDEDTTWSLDYRLDFNERQTIKRLIEEEND
;
A
#
# COMPACT_ATOMS: atom_id res chain seq x y z
N MET A 1 22.13 -8.89 5.36
CA MET A 1 21.88 -7.46 5.68
C MET A 1 20.46 -6.96 5.39
N GLN A 2 19.50 -7.84 5.09
CA GLN A 2 18.08 -7.49 5.00
C GLN A 2 17.44 -7.14 6.37
N LEU A 3 18.05 -7.57 7.49
CA LEU A 3 17.48 -7.40 8.83
C LEU A 3 17.63 -5.97 9.39
N HIS A 4 18.68 -5.24 8.99
CA HIS A 4 18.86 -3.83 9.41
C HIS A 4 17.97 -2.89 8.59
N SER A 5 17.79 -3.16 7.29
CA SER A 5 16.84 -2.43 6.43
C SER A 5 15.37 -2.66 6.81
N GLN A 6 15.07 -3.70 7.59
CA GLN A 6 13.77 -3.96 8.22
C GLN A 6 13.59 -3.26 9.59
N GLY A 7 14.51 -2.38 9.99
CA GLY A 7 14.39 -1.59 11.23
C GLY A 7 14.67 -2.35 12.52
N MET A 8 15.24 -3.56 12.46
CA MET A 8 15.59 -4.31 13.66
C MET A 8 16.81 -3.73 14.38
N SER A 9 16.72 -3.60 15.71
CA SER A 9 17.84 -3.12 16.53
C SER A 9 19.05 -4.06 16.42
N ILE A 10 20.26 -3.48 16.44
CA ILE A 10 21.56 -4.18 16.36
C ILE A 10 21.68 -5.31 17.39
N ARG A 11 21.09 -5.15 18.59
CA ARG A 11 21.06 -6.16 19.65
C ARG A 11 20.25 -7.41 19.24
N LYS A 12 19.14 -7.24 18.52
CA LYS A 12 18.30 -8.34 18.02
C LYS A 12 18.99 -9.08 16.87
N ILE A 13 19.63 -8.34 15.97
CA ILE A 13 20.39 -8.90 14.84
C ILE A 13 21.57 -9.76 15.34
N ALA A 14 22.31 -9.27 16.33
CA ALA A 14 23.40 -10.02 16.97
C ALA A 14 22.93 -11.34 17.60
N LYS A 15 21.78 -11.31 18.29
CA LYS A 15 21.19 -12.50 18.92
C LYS A 15 20.71 -13.53 17.89
N GLN A 16 20.12 -13.06 16.79
CA GLN A 16 19.55 -13.92 15.75
C GLN A 16 20.61 -14.53 14.83
N LEU A 17 21.73 -13.83 14.61
CA LEU A 17 22.84 -14.32 13.80
C LEU A 17 23.95 -15.01 14.63
N GLY A 18 23.79 -15.08 15.95
CA GLY A 18 24.78 -15.71 16.85
C GLY A 18 26.14 -15.01 16.88
N VAL A 19 26.22 -13.73 16.49
CA VAL A 19 27.46 -12.96 16.38
C VAL A 19 27.52 -11.83 17.42
N SER A 20 28.72 -11.35 17.70
CA SER A 20 28.92 -10.24 18.64
C SER A 20 28.36 -8.92 18.11
N LYS A 21 27.85 -8.06 19.01
CA LYS A 21 27.32 -6.74 18.64
C LYS A 21 28.32 -5.86 17.90
N SER A 22 29.60 -5.98 18.24
CA SER A 22 30.71 -5.26 17.60
C SER A 22 30.95 -5.74 16.16
N ALA A 23 30.79 -7.04 15.88
CA ALA A 23 30.83 -7.57 14.52
C ALA A 23 29.67 -7.05 13.66
N VAL A 24 28.46 -6.94 14.24
CA VAL A 24 27.30 -6.32 13.56
C VAL A 24 27.50 -4.82 13.34
N HIS A 25 28.09 -4.10 14.29
CA HIS A 25 28.40 -2.67 14.12
C HIS A 25 29.43 -2.42 13.01
N ARG A 26 30.49 -3.24 12.92
CA ARG A 26 31.50 -3.13 11.86
C ARG A 26 30.91 -3.37 10.49
N THR A 27 30.16 -4.46 10.33
CA THR A 27 29.51 -4.78 9.04
C THR A 27 28.49 -3.72 8.62
N VAL A 28 27.61 -3.25 9.51
CA VAL A 28 26.67 -2.16 9.18
C VAL A 28 27.39 -0.86 8.81
N SER A 29 28.53 -0.58 9.45
CA SER A 29 29.31 0.65 9.16
C SER A 29 30.14 0.53 7.87
N GLU A 30 30.73 -0.63 7.59
CA GLU A 30 31.48 -0.92 6.36
C GLU A 30 30.57 -0.82 5.13
N ILE A 31 29.33 -1.29 5.25
CA ILE A 31 28.32 -1.11 4.19
C ILE A 31 27.83 0.35 4.10
N GLY A 32 27.79 1.07 5.22
CA GLY A 32 27.52 2.52 5.24
C GLY A 32 28.60 3.35 4.52
N THR A 33 29.80 2.80 4.32
CA THR A 33 30.89 3.44 3.57
C THR A 33 31.04 2.96 2.12
N GLU A 34 30.43 1.82 1.75
CA GLU A 34 30.51 1.26 0.39
C GLU A 34 29.28 1.56 -0.49
N VAL A 35 28.29 2.28 0.02
CA VAL A 35 27.14 2.75 -0.79
C VAL A 35 26.92 4.25 -0.57
N ARG A 36 27.88 5.04 -1.06
CA ARG A 36 27.62 6.45 -1.40
C ARG A 36 27.65 6.68 -2.91
N ASP A 37 27.23 5.67 -3.68
CA ASP A 37 26.78 5.81 -5.06
C ASP A 37 25.30 5.40 -5.12
N THR A 38 24.43 6.29 -4.62
CA THR A 38 23.07 6.37 -5.16
C THR A 38 22.91 7.74 -5.82
N PRO A 39 22.31 7.78 -7.02
CA PRO A 39 22.33 8.97 -7.85
C PRO A 39 21.42 10.03 -7.24
N VAL A 40 21.96 11.23 -7.06
CA VAL A 40 21.16 12.44 -7.00
C VAL A 40 20.39 12.52 -8.33
N PRO A 41 19.08 12.82 -8.34
CA PRO A 41 18.39 13.09 -9.58
C PRO A 41 18.89 14.44 -10.11
N LEU A 42 19.90 14.41 -10.99
CA LEU A 42 20.14 15.51 -11.92
C LEU A 42 19.01 15.47 -12.95
N SER A 43 17.92 16.16 -12.65
CA SER A 43 17.24 16.89 -13.71
C SER A 43 18.25 17.90 -14.27
N GLN A 44 18.45 17.85 -15.59
CA GLN A 44 19.42 18.59 -16.43
C GLN A 44 20.77 17.90 -16.68
N GLN A 45 20.82 17.07 -17.73
CA GLN A 45 21.86 16.99 -18.78
C GLN A 45 21.50 15.76 -19.66
N ALA A 46 20.86 15.92 -20.82
CA ALA A 46 21.48 16.21 -22.11
C ALA A 46 22.69 15.29 -22.42
N CYS A 47 22.46 14.29 -23.28
CA CYS A 47 23.49 13.35 -23.74
C CYS A 47 24.57 14.03 -24.63
N PRO A 48 25.78 13.43 -24.72
CA PRO A 48 26.98 14.07 -25.25
C PRO A 48 27.41 13.51 -26.62
N THR A 49 28.05 14.34 -27.46
CA THR A 49 29.23 13.98 -28.30
C THR A 49 29.68 15.20 -29.10
N GLY A 50 30.77 15.83 -28.66
CA GLY A 50 31.42 16.94 -29.35
C GLY A 50 32.94 16.80 -29.23
N VAL A 51 33.55 16.18 -30.24
CA VAL A 51 35.00 16.23 -30.53
C VAL A 51 35.27 17.49 -31.39
N PRO A 52 36.51 17.99 -31.52
CA PRO A 52 36.87 19.32 -31.02
C PRO A 52 37.54 20.21 -32.08
N ILE A 53 37.19 21.50 -32.25
CA ILE A 53 38.07 22.40 -33.02
C ILE A 53 38.13 23.82 -32.42
N GLU A 54 39.33 24.07 -31.90
CA GLU A 54 40.11 25.31 -31.83
C GLU A 54 39.47 26.64 -32.30
N LYS A 55 39.50 27.62 -31.38
CA LYS A 55 39.55 29.05 -31.70
C LYS A 55 40.97 29.43 -32.14
N GLN A 56 41.19 29.39 -33.45
CA GLN A 56 42.20 30.12 -34.23
C GLN A 56 41.52 30.34 -35.58
N THR A 57 41.54 31.47 -36.28
CA THR A 57 42.42 32.64 -36.31
C THR A 57 41.64 33.71 -37.08
N VAL A 58 41.90 34.98 -36.74
CA VAL A 58 41.62 36.12 -37.60
C VAL A 58 42.39 35.88 -38.91
N LEU A 59 41.69 35.70 -40.02
CA LEU A 59 42.30 35.76 -41.36
C LEU A 59 41.91 37.06 -42.05
N PRO A 60 42.85 37.67 -42.78
CA PRO A 60 42.84 39.09 -43.08
C PRO A 60 41.93 39.45 -44.25
N VAL A 61 41.46 40.69 -44.22
CA VAL A 61 40.98 41.46 -45.36
C VAL A 61 41.98 41.31 -46.51
N ASN A 62 41.59 40.59 -47.57
CA ASN A 62 42.30 40.61 -48.83
C ASN A 62 41.49 41.41 -49.85
N ASN A 63 41.91 42.66 -50.03
CA ASN A 63 41.52 43.51 -51.15
C ASN A 63 42.03 42.87 -52.44
N ASN A 64 41.19 42.11 -53.13
CA ASN A 64 41.39 41.84 -54.55
C ASN A 64 40.18 42.31 -55.34
N ASN A 65 40.41 43.47 -55.93
CA ASN A 65 39.73 44.10 -57.05
C ASN A 65 39.28 43.08 -58.10
N PHE A 66 38.02 42.64 -58.05
CA PHE A 66 37.37 41.97 -59.17
C PHE A 66 36.26 42.86 -59.72
N ASN A 67 36.62 43.50 -60.82
CA ASN A 67 35.78 44.34 -61.65
C ASN A 67 34.72 43.46 -62.35
N TYR A 68 33.53 43.34 -61.76
CA TYR A 68 32.36 42.78 -62.44
C TYR A 68 31.45 43.91 -62.92
N LYS A 69 31.64 44.28 -64.19
CA LYS A 69 30.57 44.87 -65.00
C LYS A 69 29.48 43.80 -65.14
N ASN A 70 28.39 43.93 -64.39
CA ASN A 70 27.08 43.37 -64.77
C ASN A 70 25.95 44.04 -63.98
N SER A 71 25.81 45.36 -64.16
CA SER A 71 24.58 46.07 -63.81
C SER A 71 23.54 45.75 -64.88
N LYS A 72 22.55 44.89 -64.55
CA LYS A 72 21.13 45.01 -64.96
C LYS A 72 20.22 43.80 -64.71
N ASN A 73 20.62 42.78 -63.94
CA ASN A 73 19.72 41.64 -63.62
C ASN A 73 19.66 41.22 -62.14
N MET A 74 20.22 41.98 -61.19
CA MET A 74 20.26 41.54 -59.78
C MET A 74 19.00 41.85 -58.96
N GLU A 75 18.16 42.80 -59.35
CA GLU A 75 17.05 43.26 -58.48
C GLU A 75 15.86 42.28 -58.41
N ASN A 76 15.71 41.40 -59.40
CA ASN A 76 14.58 40.45 -59.45
C ASN A 76 14.88 39.11 -58.76
N TYR A 77 16.15 38.71 -58.67
CA TYR A 77 16.56 37.45 -58.04
C TYR A 77 16.51 37.52 -56.52
N ASP A 78 16.76 38.70 -55.96
CA ASP A 78 16.81 38.95 -54.51
C ASP A 78 15.39 38.98 -53.89
N TYR A 79 14.41 39.57 -54.59
CA TYR A 79 13.02 39.61 -54.13
C TYR A 79 12.31 38.25 -54.20
N GLN A 80 12.58 37.47 -55.26
CA GLN A 80 12.05 36.12 -55.40
C GLN A 80 12.64 35.19 -54.33
N SER A 81 13.95 35.30 -54.07
CA SER A 81 14.64 34.55 -53.01
C SER A 81 14.14 34.92 -51.61
N MET A 82 13.92 36.21 -51.32
CA MET A 82 13.33 36.62 -50.04
C MET A 82 11.90 36.10 -49.84
N LYS A 83 11.08 36.08 -50.89
CA LYS A 83 9.74 35.46 -50.83
C LYS A 83 9.81 33.97 -50.54
N GLU A 84 10.72 33.23 -51.19
CA GLU A 84 10.93 31.80 -50.92
C GLU A 84 11.41 31.57 -49.48
N ILE A 85 12.30 32.41 -48.96
CA ILE A 85 12.76 32.34 -47.56
C ILE A 85 11.60 32.56 -46.59
N GLU A 86 10.74 33.55 -46.84
CA GLU A 86 9.60 33.84 -45.97
C GLU A 86 8.52 32.75 -46.05
N ILE A 87 8.24 32.20 -47.24
CA ILE A 87 7.34 31.05 -47.39
C ILE A 87 7.87 29.86 -46.60
N ARG A 88 9.16 29.54 -46.73
CA ARG A 88 9.79 28.43 -46.01
C ARG A 88 9.80 28.64 -44.50
N ARG A 89 9.97 29.89 -44.05
CA ARG A 89 9.85 30.25 -42.64
C ARG A 89 8.42 29.99 -42.14
N LEU A 90 7.40 30.41 -42.88
CA LEU A 90 5.99 30.19 -42.53
C LEU A 90 5.64 28.70 -42.51
N GLU A 91 6.16 27.92 -43.46
CA GLU A 91 6.00 26.46 -43.49
C GLU A 91 6.62 25.79 -42.25
N LEU A 92 7.85 26.17 -41.89
CA LEU A 92 8.52 25.66 -40.69
C LEU A 92 7.79 26.09 -39.41
N GLU A 93 7.29 27.32 -39.35
CA GLU A 93 6.53 27.82 -38.20
C GLU A 93 5.20 27.06 -38.04
N HIS A 94 4.51 26.77 -39.14
CA HIS A 94 3.33 25.93 -39.14
C HIS A 94 3.65 24.48 -38.74
N GLU A 95 4.73 23.90 -39.25
CA GLU A 95 5.19 22.55 -38.88
C GLU A 95 5.48 22.45 -37.37
N ILE A 96 6.15 23.46 -36.81
CA ILE A 96 6.40 23.56 -35.36
C ILE A 96 5.08 23.63 -34.58
N GLN A 97 4.12 24.43 -35.04
CA GLN A 97 2.81 24.56 -34.38
C GLN A 97 2.04 23.24 -34.40
N MET A 98 2.00 22.56 -35.55
CA MET A 98 1.36 21.25 -35.69
C MET A 98 2.00 20.21 -34.79
N LYS A 99 3.34 20.15 -34.74
CA LYS A 99 4.07 19.23 -33.85
C LYS A 99 3.83 19.54 -32.38
N LYS A 100 3.68 20.81 -32.01
CA LYS A 100 3.33 21.22 -30.65
C LYS A 100 1.91 20.77 -30.29
N LEU A 101 0.95 20.89 -31.20
CA LEU A 101 -0.41 20.41 -31.00
C LEU A 101 -0.45 18.89 -30.85
N GLU A 102 0.24 18.15 -31.73
CA GLU A 102 0.34 16.68 -31.65
C GLU A 102 0.92 16.22 -30.30
N MET A 103 1.98 16.87 -29.83
CA MET A 103 2.58 16.58 -28.52
C MET A 103 1.62 16.87 -27.36
N GLN A 104 0.83 17.95 -27.45
CA GLN A 104 -0.18 18.27 -26.45
C GLN A 104 -1.33 17.26 -26.43
N GLU A 105 -1.77 16.78 -27.61
CA GLU A 105 -2.79 15.74 -27.71
C GLU A 105 -2.29 14.40 -27.14
N GLU A 106 -1.03 14.03 -27.41
CA GLU A 106 -0.42 12.83 -26.83
C GLU A 106 -0.31 12.93 -25.30
N GLU A 107 0.14 14.07 -24.77
CA GLU A 107 0.22 14.31 -23.32
C GLU A 107 -1.16 14.21 -22.65
N LEU A 108 -2.18 14.82 -23.25
CA LEU A 108 -3.57 14.75 -22.76
C LEU A 108 -4.10 13.31 -22.78
N SER A 109 -3.80 12.56 -23.84
CA SER A 109 -4.18 11.14 -23.97
C SER A 109 -3.53 10.28 -22.88
N LEU A 110 -2.23 10.46 -22.64
CA LEU A 110 -1.49 9.75 -21.58
C LEU A 110 -2.06 10.08 -20.19
N ARG A 111 -2.31 11.37 -19.91
CA ARG A 111 -2.88 11.81 -18.63
C ARG A 111 -4.30 11.27 -18.41
N SER A 112 -5.12 11.23 -19.45
CA SER A 112 -6.46 10.64 -19.40
C SER A 112 -6.39 9.13 -19.08
N ARG A 113 -5.45 8.41 -19.69
CA ARG A 113 -5.21 6.99 -19.40
C ARG A 113 -4.74 6.76 -17.97
N GLU A 114 -3.81 7.58 -17.47
CA GLU A 114 -3.33 7.50 -16.09
C GLU A 114 -4.46 7.71 -15.08
N LEU A 115 -5.30 8.73 -15.28
CA LEU A 115 -6.46 8.98 -14.43
C LEU A 115 -7.44 7.80 -14.43
N ASN A 116 -7.70 7.22 -15.60
CA ASN A 116 -8.57 6.04 -15.71
C ASN A 116 -7.98 4.82 -14.99
N LEU A 117 -6.67 4.58 -15.08
CA LEU A 117 -6.01 3.50 -14.35
C LEU A 117 -6.06 3.72 -12.84
N LYS A 118 -5.79 4.94 -12.38
CA LYS A 118 -5.85 5.30 -10.96
C LYS A 118 -7.26 5.16 -10.41
N SER A 119 -8.28 5.57 -11.17
CA SER A 119 -9.70 5.38 -10.82
C SER A 119 -10.05 3.90 -10.72
N LYS A 120 -9.65 3.08 -11.70
CA LYS A 120 -9.86 1.61 -11.66
C LYS A 120 -9.19 0.96 -10.45
N GLN A 121 -7.97 1.38 -10.11
CA GLN A 121 -7.26 0.86 -8.94
C GLN A 121 -7.97 1.24 -7.65
N ALA A 122 -8.34 2.51 -7.47
CA ALA A 122 -9.07 2.97 -6.30
C ALA A 122 -10.41 2.22 -6.13
N ASN A 123 -11.13 2.00 -7.22
CA ASN A 123 -12.35 1.19 -7.20
C ASN A 123 -12.06 -0.27 -6.80
N SER A 124 -10.98 -0.88 -7.31
CA SER A 124 -10.61 -2.25 -6.93
C SER A 124 -10.26 -2.37 -5.45
N GLU A 125 -9.57 -1.37 -4.88
CA GLU A 125 -9.23 -1.35 -3.45
C GLU A 125 -10.48 -1.18 -2.58
N SER A 126 -11.40 -0.30 -2.98
CA SER A 126 -12.69 -0.13 -2.31
C SER A 126 -13.53 -1.40 -2.32
N VAL A 127 -13.62 -2.08 -3.46
CA VAL A 127 -14.39 -3.34 -3.58
C VAL A 127 -13.78 -4.44 -2.69
N LYS A 128 -12.44 -4.53 -2.64
CA LYS A 128 -11.77 -5.50 -1.75
C LYS A 128 -12.04 -5.21 -0.28
N GLN A 129 -11.93 -3.94 0.13
CA GLN A 129 -12.23 -3.52 1.49
C GLN A 129 -13.66 -3.90 1.89
N GLU A 130 -14.62 -3.61 1.01
CA GLU A 130 -16.03 -3.92 1.26
C GLU A 130 -16.29 -5.43 1.36
N GLN A 131 -15.67 -6.22 0.47
CA GLN A 131 -15.80 -7.68 0.51
C GLN A 131 -15.19 -8.28 1.78
N GLU A 132 -13.98 -7.87 2.15
CA GLU A 132 -13.34 -8.34 3.39
C GLU A 132 -14.15 -7.92 4.64
N PHE A 133 -14.68 -6.70 4.66
CA PHE A 133 -15.57 -6.26 5.73
C PHE A 133 -16.80 -7.17 5.85
N ARG A 134 -17.50 -7.43 4.74
CA ARG A 134 -18.70 -8.28 4.73
C ARG A 134 -18.41 -9.69 5.25
N VAL A 135 -17.30 -10.29 4.84
CA VAL A 135 -16.91 -11.64 5.31
C VAL A 135 -16.65 -11.65 6.81
N LEU A 136 -15.85 -10.70 7.31
CA LEU A 136 -15.55 -10.63 8.74
C LEU A 136 -16.79 -10.33 9.60
N ASN A 137 -17.68 -9.51 9.08
CA ASN A 137 -18.91 -9.16 9.76
C ASN A 137 -19.89 -10.34 9.77
N TRP A 138 -19.97 -11.09 8.66
CA TRP A 138 -20.73 -12.32 8.60
C TRP A 138 -20.19 -13.40 9.54
N GLU A 139 -18.86 -13.66 9.55
CA GLU A 139 -18.21 -14.58 10.50
C GLU A 139 -18.55 -14.20 11.96
N LEU A 140 -18.57 -12.90 12.26
CA LEU A 140 -18.92 -12.39 13.58
C LEU A 140 -20.38 -12.65 13.92
N THR A 141 -21.29 -12.34 13.00
CA THR A 141 -22.73 -12.54 13.16
C THR A 141 -23.11 -14.01 13.29
N GLU A 142 -22.46 -14.90 12.53
CA GLU A 142 -22.65 -16.35 12.61
C GLU A 142 -22.28 -16.90 13.99
N ILE A 143 -21.09 -16.56 14.49
CA ILE A 143 -20.66 -16.96 15.85
C ILE A 143 -21.67 -16.51 16.91
N PHE A 144 -22.18 -15.28 16.81
CA PHE A 144 -23.17 -14.80 17.79
C PHE A 144 -24.56 -15.42 17.62
N ALA A 145 -24.91 -15.89 16.42
CA ALA A 145 -26.13 -16.64 16.21
C ALA A 145 -26.03 -18.01 16.89
N GLU A 146 -24.94 -18.74 16.66
CA GLU A 146 -24.64 -20.01 17.34
C GLU A 146 -24.58 -19.82 18.87
N GLU A 147 -23.93 -18.75 19.32
CA GLU A 147 -23.87 -18.39 20.74
C GLU A 147 -25.25 -18.29 21.36
N LEU A 148 -26.17 -17.59 20.70
CA LEU A 148 -27.52 -17.36 21.20
C LEU A 148 -28.38 -18.61 21.18
N GLU A 149 -28.10 -19.58 20.30
CA GLU A 149 -28.75 -20.88 20.28
C GLU A 149 -28.35 -21.76 21.46
N LEU A 150 -27.11 -21.63 21.93
CA LEU A 150 -26.60 -22.38 23.09
C LEU A 150 -27.09 -21.81 24.44
N VAL A 151 -27.71 -20.63 24.44
CA VAL A 151 -28.15 -19.99 25.69
C VAL A 151 -29.41 -20.66 26.25
N ASP A 152 -29.34 -21.08 27.51
CA ASP A 152 -30.49 -21.60 28.25
C ASP A 152 -31.54 -20.52 28.60
N SER A 153 -32.68 -20.97 29.14
CA SER A 153 -33.76 -20.07 29.60
C SER A 153 -33.34 -19.04 30.66
N LYS A 154 -32.21 -19.26 31.36
CA LYS A 154 -31.67 -18.40 32.44
C LYS A 154 -30.53 -17.48 31.96
N GLY A 155 -30.02 -17.69 30.75
CA GLY A 155 -28.91 -16.93 30.17
C GLY A 155 -27.54 -17.58 30.31
N ASN A 156 -27.48 -18.84 30.76
CA ASN A 156 -26.25 -19.60 30.93
C ASN A 156 -25.95 -20.37 29.64
N ILE A 157 -24.67 -20.52 29.35
CA ILE A 157 -24.13 -21.35 28.28
C ILE A 157 -23.24 -22.37 28.95
N GLU A 158 -23.56 -23.65 28.73
CA GLU A 158 -22.79 -24.80 29.17
C GLU A 158 -22.19 -25.47 27.92
N ILE A 159 -20.87 -25.56 27.87
CA ILE A 159 -20.14 -26.24 26.79
C ILE A 159 -19.09 -27.18 27.38
N SER A 160 -18.67 -28.20 26.63
CA SER A 160 -17.57 -29.05 27.09
C SER A 160 -16.26 -28.25 27.19
N LEU A 161 -15.33 -28.72 28.02
CA LEU A 161 -14.01 -28.09 28.14
C LEU A 161 -13.29 -28.01 26.78
N GLU A 162 -13.30 -29.11 26.02
CA GLU A 162 -12.69 -29.20 24.68
C GLU A 162 -13.31 -28.19 23.70
N ASP A 163 -14.64 -28.13 23.63
CA ASP A 163 -15.34 -27.16 22.78
C ASP A 163 -15.03 -25.72 23.19
N GLY A 164 -14.85 -25.46 24.49
CA GLY A 164 -14.50 -24.14 25.00
C GLY A 164 -13.07 -23.71 24.65
N GLU A 165 -12.12 -24.64 24.66
CA GLU A 165 -10.75 -24.42 24.20
C GLU A 165 -10.71 -24.09 22.70
N GLU A 166 -11.40 -24.87 21.87
CA GLU A 166 -11.49 -24.61 20.42
C GLU A 166 -12.18 -23.27 20.17
N LYS A 167 -13.30 -23.02 20.84
CA LYS A 167 -14.05 -21.77 20.71
C LYS A 167 -13.21 -20.55 21.08
N ILE A 168 -12.45 -20.60 22.16
CA ILE A 168 -11.61 -19.45 22.55
C ILE A 168 -10.51 -19.18 21.52
N GLU A 169 -9.98 -20.23 20.87
CA GLU A 169 -9.02 -20.08 19.78
C GLU A 169 -9.67 -19.39 18.58
N VAL A 170 -10.81 -19.89 18.10
CA VAL A 170 -11.58 -19.31 16.98
C VAL A 170 -11.92 -17.83 17.25
N LEU A 171 -12.44 -17.50 18.44
CA LEU A 171 -12.77 -16.12 18.80
C LEU A 171 -11.52 -15.20 18.82
N LYS A 172 -10.38 -15.70 19.33
CA LYS A 172 -9.10 -14.96 19.33
C LYS A 172 -8.58 -14.76 17.92
N GLU A 173 -8.73 -15.72 17.02
CA GLU A 173 -8.37 -15.58 15.62
C GLU A 173 -9.23 -14.55 14.90
N LEU A 174 -10.55 -14.61 15.05
CA LEU A 174 -11.47 -13.63 14.46
C LEU A 174 -11.16 -12.22 14.96
N ARG A 175 -10.90 -12.05 16.26
CA ARG A 175 -10.44 -10.77 16.83
C ARG A 175 -9.17 -10.26 16.13
N LYS A 176 -8.18 -11.12 15.91
CA LYS A 176 -6.93 -10.76 15.20
C LYS A 176 -7.21 -10.37 13.74
N LYS A 177 -8.07 -11.12 13.03
CA LYS A 177 -8.46 -10.79 11.65
C LYS A 177 -9.10 -9.41 11.57
N ILE A 178 -10.06 -9.10 12.44
CA ILE A 178 -10.74 -7.80 12.51
C ILE A 178 -9.75 -6.67 12.83
N GLN A 179 -8.86 -6.87 13.80
CA GLN A 179 -7.83 -5.88 14.13
C GLN A 179 -6.86 -5.63 12.97
N LYS A 180 -6.46 -6.68 12.25
CA LYS A 180 -5.61 -6.57 11.06
C LYS A 180 -6.32 -5.80 9.95
N PHE A 181 -7.60 -6.12 9.69
CA PHE A 181 -8.43 -5.40 8.72
C PHE A 181 -8.51 -3.90 9.07
N CYS A 182 -8.84 -3.58 10.32
CA CYS A 182 -8.91 -2.19 10.79
C CYS A 182 -7.56 -1.45 10.62
N ALA A 183 -6.45 -2.13 10.88
CA ALA A 183 -5.11 -1.56 10.72
C ALA A 183 -4.73 -1.33 9.24
N VAL A 184 -5.06 -2.26 8.35
CA VAL A 184 -4.77 -2.18 6.90
C VAL A 184 -5.57 -1.05 6.25
N TYR A 185 -6.87 -0.98 6.54
CA TYR A 185 -7.77 -0.02 5.91
C TYR A 185 -7.96 1.27 6.71
N LYS A 186 -7.31 1.40 7.88
CA LYS A 186 -7.46 2.55 8.80
C LYS A 186 -8.92 2.82 9.18
N VAL A 187 -9.68 1.75 9.35
CA VAL A 187 -11.09 1.79 9.75
C VAL A 187 -11.18 1.70 11.28
N SER A 188 -12.17 2.38 11.87
CA SER A 188 -12.42 2.26 13.31
C SER A 188 -12.93 0.86 13.63
N ILE A 189 -12.47 0.28 14.73
CA ILE A 189 -12.98 -1.00 15.24
C ILE A 189 -14.49 -0.94 15.53
N GLU A 190 -15.02 0.24 15.85
CA GLU A 190 -16.43 0.47 16.13
C GLU A 190 -17.35 0.24 14.92
N THR A 191 -16.80 0.10 13.70
CA THR A 191 -17.60 -0.31 12.54
C THR A 191 -18.16 -1.72 12.70
N PHE A 192 -17.50 -2.58 13.48
CA PHE A 192 -18.00 -3.90 13.84
C PHE A 192 -18.82 -3.79 15.13
N ARG A 193 -20.14 -3.64 15.00
CA ARG A 193 -21.05 -3.42 16.14
C ARG A 193 -20.97 -4.52 17.19
N LEU A 194 -20.76 -5.75 16.75
CA LEU A 194 -20.66 -6.94 17.62
C LEU A 194 -19.26 -7.13 18.25
N PHE A 195 -18.24 -6.36 17.84
CA PHE A 195 -16.86 -6.58 18.30
C PHE A 195 -16.67 -6.36 19.80
N LYS A 196 -17.44 -5.45 20.41
CA LYS A 196 -17.43 -5.26 21.88
C LYS A 196 -17.85 -6.54 22.60
N TYR A 197 -18.87 -7.22 22.09
CA TYR A 197 -19.36 -8.47 22.67
C TYR A 197 -18.34 -9.59 22.44
N LEU A 198 -17.64 -9.59 21.29
CA LEU A 198 -16.59 -10.58 21.01
C LEU A 198 -15.49 -10.52 22.08
N GLN A 199 -15.05 -9.31 22.42
CA GLN A 199 -14.07 -9.12 23.49
C GLN A 199 -14.60 -9.60 24.85
N LYS A 200 -15.89 -9.39 25.12
CA LYS A 200 -16.52 -9.82 26.36
C LYS A 200 -16.56 -11.35 26.47
N ILE A 201 -17.01 -12.05 25.42
CA ILE A 201 -17.07 -13.52 25.41
C ILE A 201 -15.68 -14.11 25.55
N ILE A 202 -14.68 -13.60 24.79
CA ILE A 202 -13.29 -14.04 24.93
C ILE A 202 -12.82 -13.95 26.40
N MET A 203 -13.15 -12.85 27.07
CA MET A 203 -12.79 -12.66 28.48
C MET A 203 -13.53 -13.63 29.40
N LEU A 204 -14.83 -13.85 29.21
CA LEU A 204 -15.63 -14.76 30.03
C LEU A 204 -15.14 -16.20 29.89
N VAL A 205 -15.01 -16.69 28.65
CA VAL A 205 -14.56 -18.07 28.38
C VAL A 205 -13.13 -18.28 28.85
N SER A 206 -12.21 -17.33 28.62
CA SER A 206 -10.83 -17.47 29.13
C SER A 206 -10.78 -17.53 30.66
N LYS A 207 -11.61 -16.72 31.34
CA LYS A 207 -11.63 -16.71 32.81
C LYS A 207 -12.17 -18.03 33.36
N GLU A 208 -13.19 -18.60 32.73
CA GLU A 208 -13.76 -19.88 33.16
C GLU A 208 -12.78 -21.02 32.88
N LEU A 209 -12.10 -21.02 31.74
CA LEU A 209 -11.01 -21.95 31.43
C LEU A 209 -9.91 -21.89 32.49
N ASP A 210 -9.40 -20.68 32.78
CA ASP A 210 -8.37 -20.48 33.81
C ASP A 210 -8.85 -21.03 35.18
N SER A 211 -10.14 -20.85 35.52
CA SER A 211 -10.71 -21.37 36.76
C SER A 211 -10.80 -22.90 36.81
N VAL A 212 -11.04 -23.57 35.68
CA VAL A 212 -11.08 -25.04 35.61
C VAL A 212 -9.68 -25.61 35.82
N TYR A 213 -8.66 -25.05 35.17
CA TYR A 213 -7.27 -25.51 35.33
C TYR A 213 -6.66 -25.17 36.69
N GLU A 214 -7.17 -24.16 37.39
CA GLU A 214 -6.75 -23.82 38.76
C GLU A 214 -7.47 -24.66 39.84
N ASP A 215 -8.47 -25.48 39.50
CA ASP A 215 -9.13 -26.37 40.46
C ASP A 215 -8.19 -27.54 40.81
N ASP A 216 -7.79 -27.66 42.08
CA ASP A 216 -6.92 -28.73 42.59
C ASP A 216 -7.50 -30.15 42.39
N ARG A 217 -8.76 -30.25 41.96
CA ARG A 217 -9.44 -31.51 41.61
C ARG A 217 -9.37 -31.85 40.12
N TYR A 218 -8.82 -30.98 39.29
CA TYR A 218 -8.57 -31.26 37.88
C TYR A 218 -7.44 -32.29 37.78
N ASP A 219 -7.82 -33.54 37.53
CA ASP A 219 -6.90 -34.63 37.20
C ASP A 219 -7.17 -35.05 35.75
N GLU A 220 -6.18 -34.81 34.87
CA GLU A 220 -6.27 -35.05 33.42
C GLU A 220 -6.41 -36.56 33.10
N ASP A 221 -6.09 -37.43 34.06
CA ASP A 221 -6.14 -38.89 33.93
C ASP A 221 -7.49 -39.52 34.40
N ASP A 222 -8.41 -38.72 34.94
CA ASP A 222 -9.70 -39.23 35.47
C ASP A 222 -10.79 -39.22 34.37
N GLU A 223 -10.78 -40.26 33.52
CA GLU A 223 -11.69 -40.44 32.36
C GLU A 223 -13.19 -40.36 32.72
N ASP A 224 -13.57 -40.51 33.99
CA ASP A 224 -14.97 -40.45 34.45
C ASP A 224 -15.46 -39.01 34.75
N THR A 225 -14.58 -38.00 34.78
CA THR A 225 -14.96 -36.60 35.06
C THR A 225 -15.07 -35.78 33.77
N THR A 226 -16.29 -35.62 33.25
CA THR A 226 -16.56 -34.67 32.16
C THR A 226 -16.62 -33.24 32.70
N TRP A 227 -15.61 -32.44 32.41
CA TRP A 227 -15.58 -31.01 32.77
C TRP A 227 -16.37 -30.18 31.74
N SER A 228 -17.25 -29.31 32.23
CA SER A 228 -17.97 -28.32 31.44
C SER A 228 -17.62 -26.90 31.88
N LEU A 229 -17.70 -25.98 30.93
CA LEU A 229 -17.53 -24.54 31.12
C LEU A 229 -18.89 -23.88 31.18
N ASP A 230 -19.13 -23.14 32.26
CA ASP A 230 -20.37 -22.39 32.49
C ASP A 230 -20.11 -20.89 32.51
N TYR A 231 -20.65 -20.16 31.53
CA TYR A 231 -20.61 -18.70 31.54
C TYR A 231 -21.97 -18.10 31.17
N ARG A 232 -22.16 -16.84 31.53
CA ARG A 232 -23.45 -16.17 31.45
C ARG A 232 -23.41 -14.91 30.61
N LEU A 233 -24.39 -14.77 29.73
CA LEU A 233 -24.68 -13.54 29.00
C LEU A 233 -25.86 -12.80 29.62
N ASP A 234 -25.68 -11.51 29.87
CA ASP A 234 -26.73 -10.68 30.48
C ASP A 234 -27.94 -10.59 29.54
N PHE A 235 -29.15 -10.56 30.11
CA PHE A 235 -30.38 -10.47 29.33
C PHE A 235 -30.38 -9.30 28.34
N ASN A 236 -29.97 -8.11 28.80
CA ASN A 236 -29.91 -6.92 27.95
C ASN A 236 -28.90 -7.07 26.80
N GLU A 237 -27.80 -7.77 27.04
CA GLU A 237 -26.77 -8.00 26.02
C GLU A 237 -27.28 -8.99 24.97
N ARG A 238 -27.92 -10.07 25.38
CA ARG A 238 -28.55 -11.03 24.46
C ARG A 238 -29.60 -10.36 23.57
N GLN A 239 -30.45 -9.51 24.14
CA GLN A 239 -31.43 -8.75 23.36
C GLN A 239 -30.76 -7.76 22.40
N THR A 240 -29.64 -7.16 22.79
CA THR A 240 -28.90 -6.23 21.94
C THR A 240 -28.20 -6.96 20.80
N ILE A 241 -27.51 -8.07 21.09
CA ILE A 241 -26.86 -8.93 20.09
C ILE A 241 -27.91 -9.44 19.10
N LYS A 242 -29.03 -9.98 19.59
CA LYS A 242 -30.12 -10.47 18.74
C LYS A 242 -30.64 -9.40 17.78
N ARG A 243 -30.88 -8.17 18.28
CA ARG A 243 -31.30 -7.05 17.43
C ARG A 243 -30.24 -6.69 16.39
N LEU A 244 -28.96 -6.66 16.77
CA LEU A 244 -27.87 -6.35 15.86
C LEU A 244 -27.75 -7.39 14.73
N ILE A 245 -28.01 -8.67 15.02
CA ILE A 245 -28.03 -9.74 14.02
C ILE A 245 -29.24 -9.60 13.09
N GLU A 246 -30.42 -9.32 13.65
CA GLU A 246 -31.64 -9.11 12.86
C GLU A 246 -31.48 -7.90 11.91
N GLU A 247 -30.91 -6.79 12.39
CA GLU A 247 -30.62 -5.59 11.58
C GLU A 247 -29.61 -5.83 10.44
N GLU A 248 -28.81 -6.89 10.49
CA GLU A 248 -27.86 -7.22 9.42
C GLU A 248 -28.41 -8.19 8.37
N ASN A 249 -29.49 -8.88 8.69
CA ASN A 249 -30.14 -9.84 7.80
C ASN A 249 -31.33 -9.23 7.01
N ASP A 250 -31.78 -8.03 7.39
CA ASP A 250 -32.81 -7.23 6.69
C ASP A 250 -32.23 -6.31 5.61
#